data_AF-A0A6I7QMZ5-F1
#
_entry.id   AF-A0A6I7QMZ5-F1
#
_cell.length_a   1.000
_cell.length_b   1.000
_cell.length_c   1.000
_cell.angle_alpha   90.00
_cell.angle_beta   90.00
_cell.angle_gamma   90.00
#
_symmetry.space_group_name_H-M   'P 1'
#
loop_
_entity.id
_entity.type
_entity.pdbx_description
1 polymer ?
#
loop_
_entity_poly.entity_id
_entity_poly.type
_entity_poly.pdbx_seq_one_letter_code
_entity_poly.pdbx_strand_id
1 'polypeptide(L)' 'MAQSLRDLGVAFTWEYSSTLHDRAVRLSNGWIISIGRGLDLYQPPESWYSIGANDMDLRPCRETTVDVRLEG' A
#
# COMPACT_ATOMS: atom_id res chain seq x y z
N MET A 1 2.61 -2.63 -15.23
CA MET A 1 1.38 -2.67 -14.39
C MET A 1 0.14 -2.31 -15.17
N ALA A 2 0.04 -1.10 -15.75
CA ALA A 2 -1.17 -0.64 -16.45
C ALA A 2 -1.69 -1.61 -17.54
N GLN A 3 -0.83 -2.20 -18.37
CA GLN A 3 -1.26 -3.17 -19.39
C GLN A 3 -1.87 -4.42 -18.78
N SER A 4 -1.15 -5.09 -17.87
CA SER A 4 -1.63 -6.30 -17.21
C SER A 4 -2.97 -6.11 -16.47
N LEU A 5 -3.22 -4.93 -15.90
CA LEU A 5 -4.51 -4.60 -15.28
C LEU A 5 -5.62 -4.39 -16.31
N ARG A 6 -5.32 -3.73 -17.44
CA ARG A 6 -6.28 -3.57 -18.54
C ARG A 6 -6.70 -4.91 -19.13
N ASP A 7 -5.78 -5.86 -19.26
CA ASP A 7 -6.07 -7.21 -19.75
C ASP A 7 -7.05 -7.97 -18.84
N LEU A 8 -7.15 -7.55 -17.56
CA LEU A 8 -8.10 -8.05 -16.57
C LEU A 8 -9.36 -7.16 -16.43
N GLY A 9 -9.54 -6.17 -17.30
CA GLY A 9 -10.69 -5.25 -17.25
C GLY A 9 -10.60 -4.17 -16.16
N VAL A 10 -9.43 -3.96 -15.56
CA VAL A 10 -9.22 -2.95 -14.49
C VAL A 10 -8.61 -1.69 -15.09
N ALA A 11 -9.34 -0.57 -14.98
CA ALA A 11 -8.84 0.75 -15.35
C ALA A 11 -7.87 1.28 -14.29
N PHE A 12 -6.63 1.56 -14.70
CA PHE A 12 -5.57 2.08 -13.82
C PHE A 12 -5.07 3.44 -14.33
N THR A 13 -5.15 4.45 -13.47
CA THR A 13 -4.66 5.81 -13.71
C THR A 13 -3.57 6.17 -12.70
N TRP A 14 -2.67 7.07 -13.08
CA TRP A 14 -1.61 7.57 -12.20
C TRP A 14 -1.29 9.03 -12.55
N GLU A 15 -0.84 9.78 -11.56
CA GLU A 15 -0.42 11.18 -11.69
C GLU A 15 0.77 11.43 -10.74
N TYR A 16 1.69 12.30 -11.15
CA TYR A 16 2.75 12.80 -10.26
C TYR A 16 2.40 14.19 -9.77
N SER A 17 2.50 14.39 -8.45
CA SER A 17 2.41 15.69 -7.81
C SER A 17 3.61 15.88 -6.88
N SER A 18 4.33 16.98 -7.05
CA SER A 18 5.50 17.32 -6.21
C SER A 18 5.13 17.90 -4.84
N THR A 19 3.85 18.25 -4.64
CA THR A 19 3.33 18.82 -3.40
C THR A 19 2.57 17.81 -2.54
N LEU A 20 2.39 16.58 -3.04
CA LEU A 20 1.66 15.53 -2.33
C LEU A 20 2.55 14.89 -1.25
N HIS A 21 2.14 15.05 0.02
CA HIS A 21 2.79 14.42 1.17
C HIS A 21 1.90 13.41 1.90
N ASP A 22 0.58 13.46 1.68
CA ASP A 22 -0.38 12.60 2.34
C ASP A 22 -0.32 11.17 1.81
N ARG A 23 -0.51 10.20 2.71
CA ARG A 23 -0.48 8.77 2.41
C ARG A 23 -1.80 8.15 2.86
N ALA A 24 -2.68 7.93 1.90
CA ALA A 24 -4.00 7.36 2.15
C ALA A 24 -4.42 6.40 1.05
N VAL A 25 -5.11 5.33 1.44
CA VAL A 25 -5.91 4.49 0.55
C VAL A 25 -7.36 4.90 0.76
N ARG A 26 -8.05 5.25 -0.33
CA ARG A 26 -9.45 5.67 -0.33
C ARG A 26 -10.28 4.62 -1.05
N LEU A 27 -11.34 4.16 -0.41
CA LEU A 27 -12.25 3.15 -0.96
C LEU A 27 -13.56 3.82 -1.39
N SER A 28 -14.21 3.27 -2.42
CA SER A 28 -15.44 3.83 -2.99
C SER A 28 -16.65 3.79 -2.03
N ASN A 29 -16.57 3.00 -0.96
CA ASN A 29 -17.57 2.92 0.10
C ASN A 29 -17.32 3.93 1.24
N GLY A 30 -16.45 4.92 1.04
CA GLY A 30 -16.21 6.02 1.97
C GLY A 30 -15.11 5.76 3.01
N TRP A 31 -14.51 4.57 3.06
CA TRP A 31 -13.42 4.31 3.99
C TRP A 31 -12.11 4.94 3.53
N ILE A 32 -11.40 5.53 4.49
CA ILE A 32 -10.06 6.09 4.31
C ILE A 32 -9.12 5.42 5.30
N ILE A 33 -8.02 4.87 4.78
CA ILE A 33 -6.97 4.23 5.55
C ILE A 33 -5.70 5.04 5.38
N SER A 34 -5.24 5.68 6.45
CA SER A 34 -4.01 6.49 6.45
C SER A 34 -2.89 5.69 7.11
N ILE A 35 -1.76 5.54 6.41
CA ILE A 35 -0.63 4.74 6.89
C ILE A 35 0.58 5.65 7.03
N GLY A 36 1.14 5.73 8.24
CA GLY A 36 2.25 6.62 8.59
C GLY A 36 3.55 6.38 7.83
N ARG A 37 3.67 5.30 7.05
CA ARG A 37 4.76 5.00 6.10
C ARG A 37 4.28 4.78 4.66
N GLY A 38 2.98 4.87 4.41
CA GLY A 38 2.37 4.41 3.15
C GLY A 38 2.51 2.89 3.02
N LEU A 39 2.60 2.38 1.79
CA LEU A 39 2.77 0.94 1.53
C LEU A 39 4.20 0.42 1.82
N ASP A 40 5.15 1.29 2.20
CA ASP A 40 6.52 0.94 2.60
C ASP A 40 6.63 0.68 4.12
N LEU A 41 5.87 -0.29 4.62
CA LEU A 41 5.83 -0.62 6.05
C LEU A 41 6.63 -1.87 6.42
N TYR A 42 7.11 -2.64 5.47
CA TYR A 42 7.84 -3.89 5.72
C TYR A 42 9.35 -3.68 5.81
N GLN A 43 10.03 -4.50 6.61
CA GLN A 43 11.48 -4.60 6.61
C GLN A 43 11.95 -5.44 5.42
N PRO A 44 13.19 -5.25 4.93
CA PRO A 44 13.78 -6.18 3.98
C PRO A 44 13.83 -7.60 4.58
N PRO A 45 13.65 -8.65 3.77
CA PRO A 45 13.81 -10.01 4.28
C PRO A 45 15.28 -10.26 4.63
N GLU A 46 15.54 -11.14 5.60
CA GLU A 46 16.90 -11.52 5.99
C GLU A 46 17.66 -12.17 4.81
N SER A 47 16.95 -13.03 4.06
CA SER A 47 17.39 -13.53 2.78
C SER A 47 16.19 -13.81 1.89
N TRP A 48 16.43 -14.00 0.60
CA TRP A 48 15.36 -14.34 -0.36
C TRP A 48 14.82 -15.77 -0.18
N TYR A 49 15.44 -16.58 0.68
CA TYR A 49 14.95 -17.91 1.08
C TYR A 49 14.32 -17.92 2.47
N SER A 50 14.34 -16.80 3.20
CA SER A 50 13.83 -16.79 4.57
C SER A 50 12.31 -16.88 4.60
N ILE A 51 11.78 -17.38 5.71
CA ILE A 51 10.36 -17.24 6.02
C ILE A 51 10.00 -15.76 5.97
N GLY A 52 8.88 -15.44 5.33
CA GLY A 52 8.46 -14.07 5.06
C GLY A 52 9.00 -13.46 3.76
N ALA A 53 9.89 -14.10 3.00
CA ALA A 53 10.38 -13.54 1.73
C ALA A 53 9.27 -13.36 0.67
N ASN A 54 8.27 -14.24 0.66
CA ASN A 54 7.14 -14.21 -0.28
C ASN A 54 5.80 -13.91 0.40
N ASP A 55 5.62 -14.37 1.63
CA ASP A 55 4.41 -14.14 2.42
C ASP A 55 4.65 -12.94 3.37
N MET A 56 3.93 -11.84 3.12
CA MET A 56 4.14 -10.59 3.85
C MET A 56 3.56 -10.62 5.26
N ASP A 57 2.65 -11.55 5.59
CA ASP A 57 2.12 -11.70 6.96
C ASP A 57 3.18 -12.23 7.93
N LEU A 58 4.22 -12.89 7.40
CA LEU A 58 5.37 -13.38 8.14
C LEU A 58 6.57 -12.41 8.09
N ARG A 59 6.44 -11.28 7.37
CA ARG A 59 7.52 -10.30 7.22
C ARG A 59 7.50 -9.30 8.38
N PRO A 60 8.63 -9.09 9.10
CA PRO A 60 8.71 -8.03 10.10
C PRO A 60 8.41 -6.66 9.52
N CYS A 61 7.67 -5.84 10.27
CA CYS A 61 7.31 -4.48 9.88
C CYS A 61 8.22 -3.45 10.54
N ARG A 62 8.34 -2.28 9.91
CA ARG A 62 8.82 -1.05 10.54
C ARG A 62 7.70 -0.47 11.38
N GLU A 63 8.05 0.18 12.49
CA GLU A 63 7.07 0.89 13.31
C GLU A 63 6.30 1.93 12.48
N THR A 64 4.97 1.92 12.60
CA THR A 64 4.08 2.86 11.91
C THR A 64 2.72 2.93 12.60
N THR A 65 1.95 3.97 12.29
CA THR A 65 0.57 4.13 12.73
C THR A 65 -0.37 3.88 11.56
N VAL A 66 -1.50 3.23 11.84
CA VAL A 66 -2.61 3.05 10.91
C VAL A 66 -3.84 3.71 11.51
N ASP A 67 -4.40 4.68 10.79
CA ASP A 67 -5.65 5.36 11.13
C ASP A 67 -6.74 4.98 10.13
N VAL A 68 -7.92 4.64 10.63
CA VAL A 68 -9.07 4.20 9.82
C VAL A 68 -10.26 5.07 10.15
N ARG A 69 -10.82 5.72 9.14
CA ARG A 69 -11.97 6.63 9.27
C ARG A 69 -12.95 6.50 8.11
N LEU A 70 -14.20 6.87 8.35
CA LEU A 70 -15.25 6.96 7.34
C LEU A 70 -15.43 8.42 6.94
N GLU A 71 -15.50 8.71 5.64
CA GLU A 71 -15.89 10.03 5.12
C GLU A 71 -17.35 10.30 5.51
N GLY A 72 -17.59 11.42 6.18
CA GLY A 72 -18.91 11.87 6.62
C GLY A 72 -19.70 12.60 5.56
#